data_AF-A0A1A0LKA8-F1
#
_entry.id   AF-A0A1A0LKA8-F1
#
_cell.length_a   1.000
_cell.length_b   1.000
_cell.length_c   1.000
_cell.angle_alpha   90.00
_cell.angle_beta   90.00
_cell.angle_gamma   90.00
#
_symmetry.space_group_name_H-M   'P 1'
#
loop_
_entity.id
_entity.type
_entity.pdbx_description
1 polymer ?
#
loop_
_entity_poly.entity_id
_entity_poly.type
_entity_poly.pdbx_seq_one_letter_code
_entity_poly.pdbx_strand_id
1 'polypeptide(L)'
;MTSTRGGDAASIFQGMELRPQFSPVFELSGGNLVGASLELSGPKGTNFDSPRALRRTATLMEQRTALDSRKFAFADAAPARRVSAAIPLFLAVDIDLYDPQRTYSAGETLALLIEPRSVLRRPQSRLAQVAQARRDGRLIAIEGITADRRTATLLTLIEPDVVLLHPDILAPVPTPETAHLAHTLAAHIERTGAIVIATGVDTEADRRIAETLGARYGLGALHPPVSDADDRVLGAISQLPPQPARTTPPTDEKTPYAIASKSGAPRPADQRLLLEMSKDLERTATEASVAVVLGTFQDRHHFASSTSQRWRAMSEKVGLVGVYGEGIRPMSEGNIHYAPLSSDDALVNEWNVAVLGMHFAALLSAREIHGPRPSGHREFMFVQSYDRTIVTQAIRVILSRFT
;
A
#
# COMPACT_ATOMS: atom_id res chain seq x y z
N MET A 1 -23.44 10.31 -24.35
CA MET A 1 -23.59 8.86 -24.13
C MET A 1 -23.57 8.62 -22.64
N THR A 2 -24.73 8.26 -22.11
CA THR A 2 -25.02 8.04 -20.69
C THR A 2 -24.23 6.85 -20.15
N SER A 3 -23.39 7.13 -19.14
CA SER A 3 -22.71 6.12 -18.32
C SER A 3 -23.76 5.34 -17.54
N THR A 4 -23.91 4.07 -17.89
CA THR A 4 -24.58 3.07 -17.06
C THR A 4 -23.74 2.91 -15.78
N ARG A 5 -24.30 3.33 -14.65
CA ARG A 5 -23.89 2.83 -13.33
C ARG A 5 -23.84 1.30 -13.43
N GLY A 6 -22.69 0.71 -13.15
CA GLY A 6 -22.54 -0.75 -13.07
C GLY A 6 -23.65 -1.30 -12.19
N GLY A 7 -24.48 -2.17 -12.76
CA GLY A 7 -25.60 -2.77 -12.04
C GLY A 7 -25.11 -3.53 -10.81
N ASP A 8 -25.91 -3.50 -9.76
CA ASP A 8 -25.87 -4.46 -8.65
C ASP A 8 -26.08 -5.88 -9.21
N ALA A 9 -25.04 -6.46 -9.79
CA ALA A 9 -24.99 -7.90 -9.94
C ALA A 9 -24.95 -8.46 -8.51
N ALA A 10 -26.03 -9.12 -8.09
CA ALA A 10 -26.10 -9.79 -6.80
C ALA A 10 -24.81 -10.61 -6.61
N SER A 11 -24.14 -10.44 -5.46
CA SER A 11 -22.87 -11.10 -5.23
C SER A 11 -23.05 -12.62 -5.35
N ILE A 12 -22.12 -13.32 -5.99
CA ILE A 12 -22.20 -14.80 -6.09
C ILE A 12 -22.10 -15.46 -4.71
N PHE A 13 -21.61 -14.73 -3.72
CA PHE A 13 -21.54 -15.15 -2.32
C PHE A 13 -22.85 -14.89 -1.57
N GLN A 14 -23.78 -14.14 -2.16
CA GLN A 14 -25.11 -13.90 -1.62
C GLN A 14 -25.95 -15.17 -1.81
N GLY A 15 -26.38 -15.78 -0.72
CA GLY A 15 -27.11 -17.05 -0.74
C GLY A 15 -26.23 -18.31 -0.84
N MET A 16 -24.90 -18.16 -1.02
CA MET A 16 -23.97 -19.28 -0.89
C MET A 16 -23.84 -19.68 0.58
N GLU A 17 -23.93 -20.98 0.86
CA GLU A 17 -23.62 -21.52 2.19
C GLU A 17 -22.10 -21.44 2.40
N LEU A 18 -21.69 -20.47 3.22
CA LEU A 18 -20.30 -20.24 3.62
C LEU A 18 -20.07 -20.83 5.01
N ARG A 19 -18.86 -21.34 5.24
CA ARG A 19 -18.44 -21.90 6.52
C ARG A 19 -17.18 -21.18 7.00
N PRO A 20 -17.10 -20.79 8.28
CA PRO A 20 -15.88 -20.24 8.84
C PRO A 20 -14.85 -21.36 9.00
N GLN A 21 -13.59 -21.04 8.71
CA GLN A 21 -12.43 -21.85 8.97
C GLN A 21 -11.42 -21.00 9.73
N PHE A 22 -10.80 -21.53 10.78
CA PHE A 22 -9.79 -20.82 11.56
C PHE A 22 -8.43 -21.40 11.22
N SER A 23 -7.77 -20.80 10.23
CA SER A 23 -6.49 -21.32 9.73
C SER A 23 -5.35 -20.87 10.65
N PRO A 24 -4.46 -21.78 11.09
CA PRO A 24 -3.41 -21.46 12.04
C PRO A 24 -2.38 -20.51 11.44
N VAL A 25 -1.96 -19.52 12.23
CA VAL A 25 -0.82 -18.65 11.96
C VAL A 25 0.32 -19.10 12.84
N PHE A 26 1.39 -19.61 12.25
CA PHE A 26 2.52 -20.19 12.98
C PHE A 26 3.82 -19.44 12.71
N GLU A 27 4.72 -19.42 13.69
CA GLU A 27 6.09 -18.93 13.51
C GLU A 27 6.89 -19.94 12.68
N LEU A 28 7.45 -19.49 11.56
CA LEU A 28 8.09 -20.40 10.59
C LEU A 28 9.31 -21.12 11.20
N SER A 29 10.11 -20.42 12.02
CA SER A 29 11.36 -20.96 12.58
C SER A 29 11.15 -22.02 13.67
N GLY A 30 10.06 -21.93 14.43
CA GLY A 30 9.80 -22.78 15.59
C GLY A 30 8.56 -23.67 15.47
N GLY A 31 7.69 -23.42 14.49
CA GLY A 31 6.40 -24.10 14.35
C GLY A 31 5.38 -23.77 15.44
N ASN A 32 5.66 -22.79 16.30
CA ASN A 32 4.77 -22.38 17.38
C ASN A 32 3.54 -21.67 16.80
N LEU A 33 2.35 -21.98 17.32
CA LEU A 33 1.14 -21.23 16.98
C LEU A 33 1.15 -19.86 17.65
N VAL A 34 0.81 -18.85 16.86
CA VAL A 34 0.76 -17.45 17.27
C VAL A 34 -0.68 -16.98 17.35
N GLY A 35 -1.53 -17.49 16.46
CA GLY A 35 -2.96 -17.23 16.48
C GLY A 35 -3.67 -17.98 15.35
N ALA A 36 -4.92 -17.62 15.09
CA ALA A 36 -5.66 -18.14 13.95
C ALA A 36 -6.17 -17.00 13.08
N SER A 37 -6.17 -17.17 11.77
CA SER A 37 -6.87 -16.28 10.84
C SER A 37 -8.26 -16.82 10.59
N LEU A 38 -9.29 -15.99 10.78
CA LEU A 38 -10.60 -16.34 10.26
C LEU A 38 -10.53 -16.34 8.73
N GLU A 39 -11.03 -17.39 8.10
CA GLU A 39 -11.16 -17.56 6.66
C GLU A 39 -12.52 -18.16 6.34
N LEU A 40 -12.95 -18.07 5.08
CA LEU A 40 -14.24 -18.61 4.64
C LEU A 40 -14.05 -19.66 3.56
N SER A 41 -14.78 -20.76 3.68
CA SER A 41 -14.85 -21.82 2.68
C SER A 41 -16.29 -21.96 2.20
N GLY A 42 -16.48 -22.33 0.94
CA GLY A 42 -17.78 -22.65 0.36
C GLY A 42 -18.26 -24.06 0.72
N PRO A 43 -19.29 -24.58 0.03
CA PRO A 43 -19.83 -25.91 0.28
C PRO A 43 -18.82 -27.03 -0.01
N LYS A 44 -18.88 -28.12 0.77
CA LYS A 44 -17.97 -29.27 0.61
C LYS A 44 -18.08 -29.90 -0.78
N GLY A 45 -16.93 -30.29 -1.34
CA GLY A 45 -16.86 -30.95 -2.66
C GLY A 45 -17.12 -30.03 -3.85
N THR A 46 -17.22 -28.72 -3.64
CA THR A 46 -17.33 -27.73 -4.72
C THR A 46 -15.97 -27.11 -5.04
N ASN A 47 -15.87 -26.39 -6.16
CA ASN A 47 -14.69 -25.57 -6.49
C ASN A 47 -14.44 -24.43 -5.50
N PHE A 48 -15.29 -24.25 -4.50
CA PHE A 48 -15.19 -23.22 -3.46
C PHE A 48 -14.85 -23.81 -2.08
N ASP A 49 -14.61 -25.11 -1.96
CA ASP A 49 -14.43 -25.82 -0.67
C ASP A 49 -13.15 -25.42 0.11
N SER A 50 -12.26 -24.62 -0.48
CA SER A 50 -11.09 -24.08 0.22
C SER A 50 -11.10 -22.56 0.31
N PRO A 51 -10.54 -21.96 1.38
CA PRO A 51 -10.41 -20.51 1.48
C PRO A 51 -9.66 -19.90 0.31
N ARG A 52 -8.58 -20.55 -0.11
CA ARG A 52 -7.75 -20.12 -1.24
C ARG A 52 -8.55 -20.06 -2.53
N ALA A 53 -9.37 -21.08 -2.82
CA ALA A 53 -10.20 -21.10 -4.01
C ALA A 53 -11.31 -20.03 -3.97
N LEU A 54 -11.95 -19.86 -2.82
CA LEU A 54 -12.99 -18.84 -2.63
C LEU A 54 -12.42 -17.42 -2.77
N ARG A 55 -11.26 -17.14 -2.13
CA ARG A 55 -10.55 -15.85 -2.21
C ARG A 55 -10.07 -15.54 -3.62
N ARG A 56 -9.56 -16.54 -4.34
CA ARG A 56 -9.16 -16.40 -5.75
C ARG A 56 -10.34 -16.03 -6.63
N THR A 57 -11.48 -16.73 -6.48
CA THR A 57 -12.71 -16.39 -7.22
C THR A 57 -13.20 -14.99 -6.88
N ALA A 58 -13.25 -14.62 -5.61
CA ALA A 58 -13.65 -13.28 -5.18
C ALA A 58 -12.76 -12.19 -5.80
N THR A 59 -11.47 -12.47 -5.94
CA THR A 59 -10.52 -11.55 -6.60
C THR A 59 -10.80 -11.45 -8.10
N LEU A 60 -10.96 -12.57 -8.81
CA LEU A 60 -11.23 -12.58 -10.25
C LEU A 60 -12.58 -11.94 -10.62
N MET A 61 -13.56 -12.03 -9.73
CA MET A 61 -14.90 -11.44 -9.91
C MET A 61 -15.02 -10.03 -9.34
N GLU A 62 -13.95 -9.45 -8.79
CA GLU A 62 -13.95 -8.14 -8.11
C GLU A 62 -14.95 -8.04 -6.93
N GLN A 63 -15.26 -9.17 -6.28
CA GLN A 63 -16.23 -9.28 -5.16
C GLN A 63 -15.56 -9.56 -3.81
N ARG A 64 -14.30 -9.15 -3.63
CA ARG A 64 -13.55 -9.32 -2.36
C ARG A 64 -14.26 -8.68 -1.18
N THR A 65 -14.69 -7.42 -1.33
CA THR A 65 -15.44 -6.68 -0.31
C THR A 65 -16.73 -7.42 0.08
N ALA A 66 -17.45 -8.01 -0.88
CA ALA A 66 -18.65 -8.78 -0.58
C ALA A 66 -18.36 -10.04 0.25
N LEU A 67 -17.27 -10.75 -0.06
CA LEU A 67 -16.82 -11.90 0.75
C LEU A 67 -16.39 -11.48 2.16
N ASP A 68 -15.64 -10.38 2.29
CA ASP A 68 -15.17 -9.88 3.58
C ASP A 68 -16.32 -9.35 4.46
N SER A 69 -17.40 -8.83 3.86
CA SER A 69 -18.63 -8.49 4.61
C SER A 69 -19.27 -9.72 5.26
N ARG A 70 -19.25 -10.88 4.58
CA ARG A 70 -19.72 -12.15 5.16
C ARG A 70 -18.80 -12.59 6.30
N LYS A 71 -17.50 -12.37 6.17
CA LYS A 71 -16.49 -12.70 7.18
C LYS A 71 -16.75 -11.97 8.50
N PHE A 72 -17.17 -10.70 8.45
CA PHE A 72 -17.59 -9.97 9.65
C PHE A 72 -18.76 -10.61 10.38
N ALA A 73 -19.79 -11.05 9.66
CA ALA A 73 -20.92 -11.74 10.28
C ALA A 73 -20.50 -13.04 10.99
N PHE A 74 -19.51 -13.76 10.45
CA PHE A 74 -18.94 -14.95 11.09
C PHE A 74 -18.05 -14.61 12.28
N ALA A 75 -17.34 -13.49 12.27
CA ALA A 75 -16.55 -13.02 13.41
C ALA A 75 -17.43 -12.74 14.64
N ASP A 76 -18.66 -12.26 14.43
CA ASP A 76 -19.62 -11.99 15.52
C ASP A 76 -20.29 -13.26 16.07
N ALA A 77 -20.18 -14.39 15.37
CA ALA A 77 -20.86 -15.64 15.71
C ALA A 77 -20.16 -16.42 16.83
N ALA A 78 -20.92 -17.29 17.50
CA ALA A 78 -20.44 -18.07 18.65
C ALA A 78 -19.13 -18.87 18.41
N PRO A 79 -18.89 -19.51 17.24
CA PRO A 79 -17.63 -20.20 16.99
C PRO A 79 -16.40 -19.28 17.04
N ALA A 80 -16.47 -18.12 16.40
CA ALA A 80 -15.35 -17.16 16.39
C ALA A 80 -15.10 -16.56 17.77
N ARG A 81 -16.15 -16.31 18.56
CA ARG A 81 -16.04 -15.85 19.96
C ARG A 81 -15.36 -16.89 20.85
N ARG A 82 -15.63 -18.19 20.66
CA ARG A 82 -14.94 -19.26 21.40
C ARG A 82 -13.46 -19.32 21.06
N VAL A 83 -13.11 -19.23 19.77
CA VAL A 83 -11.71 -19.25 19.33
C VAL A 83 -10.96 -18.02 19.86
N SER A 84 -11.50 -16.82 19.67
CA SER A 84 -10.86 -15.56 20.12
C SER A 84 -10.69 -15.47 21.65
N ALA A 85 -11.52 -16.16 22.43
CA ALA A 85 -11.35 -16.27 23.88
C ALA A 85 -10.15 -17.12 24.31
N ALA A 86 -9.67 -18.03 23.46
CA ALA A 86 -8.58 -18.94 23.77
C ALA A 86 -7.27 -18.62 23.03
N ILE A 87 -7.37 -18.16 21.78
CA ILE A 87 -6.25 -17.97 20.86
C ILE A 87 -6.45 -16.61 20.15
N PRO A 88 -5.39 -15.80 19.93
CA PRO A 88 -5.50 -14.57 19.16
C PRO A 88 -6.13 -14.82 17.77
N LEU A 89 -7.20 -14.08 17.47
CA LEU A 89 -7.93 -14.21 16.21
C LEU A 89 -7.62 -13.02 15.30
N PHE A 90 -6.97 -13.28 14.16
CA PHE A 90 -6.71 -12.29 13.13
C PHE A 90 -7.91 -12.15 12.21
N LEU A 91 -8.49 -10.96 12.18
CA LEU A 91 -9.54 -10.57 11.26
C LEU A 91 -8.99 -9.62 10.21
N ALA A 92 -8.56 -10.18 9.09
CA ALA A 92 -8.10 -9.41 7.94
C ALA A 92 -9.27 -9.20 6.95
N VAL A 93 -9.60 -7.94 6.63
CA VAL A 93 -10.73 -7.55 5.76
C VAL A 93 -10.38 -6.35 4.90
N ASP A 94 -11.01 -6.20 3.73
CA ASP A 94 -10.83 -5.01 2.88
C ASP A 94 -11.08 -3.70 3.65
N ILE A 95 -10.20 -2.72 3.46
CA ILE A 95 -10.28 -1.40 4.09
C ILE A 95 -11.58 -0.65 3.79
N ASP A 96 -12.27 -0.96 2.68
CA ASP A 96 -13.58 -0.38 2.33
C ASP A 96 -14.69 -0.76 3.34
N LEU A 97 -14.49 -1.80 4.14
CA LEU A 97 -15.43 -2.22 5.18
C LEU A 97 -15.10 -1.67 6.57
N TYR A 98 -14.10 -0.80 6.67
CA TYR A 98 -13.74 -0.23 7.96
C TYR A 98 -14.87 0.63 8.53
N ASP A 99 -15.38 0.23 9.69
CA ASP A 99 -16.35 0.98 10.48
C ASP A 99 -15.74 1.33 11.85
N PRO A 100 -15.46 2.62 12.13
CA PRO A 100 -14.94 3.08 13.41
C PRO A 100 -15.82 2.72 14.62
N GLN A 101 -17.13 2.52 14.41
CA GLN A 101 -18.08 2.22 15.48
C GLN A 101 -18.18 0.72 15.80
N ARG A 102 -17.61 -0.15 14.97
CA ARG A 102 -17.64 -1.59 15.19
C ARG A 102 -16.83 -1.97 16.44
N THR A 103 -17.43 -2.81 17.27
CA THR A 103 -16.78 -3.41 18.44
C THR A 103 -16.22 -4.79 18.07
N TYR A 104 -15.10 -5.15 18.69
CA TYR A 104 -14.37 -6.39 18.44
C TYR A 104 -14.29 -7.20 19.72
N SER A 105 -14.28 -8.53 19.60
CA SER A 105 -14.19 -9.41 20.76
C SER A 105 -12.80 -9.32 21.41
N ALA A 106 -12.72 -9.64 22.70
CA ALA A 106 -11.41 -9.79 23.35
C ALA A 106 -10.59 -10.87 22.62
N GLY A 107 -9.31 -10.59 22.36
CA GLY A 107 -8.42 -11.48 21.60
C GLY A 107 -8.53 -11.36 20.07
N GLU A 108 -9.48 -10.58 19.56
CA GLU A 108 -9.62 -10.29 18.13
C GLU A 108 -8.75 -9.11 17.71
N THR A 109 -7.96 -9.29 16.64
CA THR A 109 -7.11 -8.26 16.05
C THR A 109 -7.55 -7.98 14.62
N LEU A 110 -8.08 -6.78 14.38
CA LEU A 110 -8.43 -6.31 13.04
C LEU A 110 -7.20 -5.82 12.28
N ALA A 111 -7.01 -6.35 11.07
CA ALA A 111 -6.08 -5.82 10.08
C ALA A 111 -6.84 -5.37 8.82
N LEU A 112 -6.68 -4.11 8.45
CA LEU A 112 -7.33 -3.54 7.27
C LEU A 112 -6.46 -3.81 6.04
N LEU A 113 -6.95 -4.68 5.17
CA LEU A 113 -6.28 -5.14 3.97
C LEU A 113 -6.41 -4.11 2.85
N ILE A 114 -5.28 -3.87 2.20
CA ILE A 114 -5.17 -3.07 1.01
C ILE A 114 -4.71 -3.99 -0.11
N GLU A 115 -5.47 -4.00 -1.20
CA GLU A 115 -5.04 -4.62 -2.45
C GLU A 115 -4.09 -3.64 -3.18
N PRO A 116 -2.84 -4.04 -3.51
CA PRO A 116 -1.84 -3.14 -4.07
C PRO A 116 -2.31 -2.38 -5.30
N ARG A 117 -2.99 -3.03 -6.25
CA ARG A 117 -3.43 -2.40 -7.51
C ARG A 117 -4.55 -1.37 -7.28
N SER A 118 -5.32 -1.51 -6.20
CA SER A 118 -6.34 -0.55 -5.83
C SER A 118 -5.73 0.81 -5.44
N VAL A 119 -4.49 0.81 -4.92
CA VAL A 119 -3.72 2.04 -4.67
C VAL A 119 -3.24 2.64 -5.98
N LEU A 120 -2.85 1.85 -6.97
CA LEU A 120 -2.48 2.40 -8.28
C LEU A 120 -3.70 3.01 -9.02
N ARG A 121 -4.88 2.41 -8.85
CA ARG A 121 -6.13 2.86 -9.47
C ARG A 121 -6.74 4.08 -8.78
N ARG A 122 -6.71 4.11 -7.45
CA ARG A 122 -7.32 5.16 -6.60
C ARG A 122 -6.36 5.60 -5.49
N PRO A 123 -5.18 6.13 -5.82
CA PRO A 123 -4.11 6.37 -4.86
C PRO A 123 -4.56 7.23 -3.69
N GLN A 124 -5.31 8.27 -4.00
CA GLN A 124 -5.74 9.22 -3.00
C GLN A 124 -6.79 8.65 -2.06
N SER A 125 -7.90 8.10 -2.57
CA SER A 125 -8.96 7.58 -1.70
C SER A 125 -8.40 6.45 -0.82
N ARG A 126 -7.51 5.62 -1.37
CA ARG A 126 -6.83 4.57 -0.61
C ARG A 126 -5.91 5.13 0.47
N LEU A 127 -5.03 6.09 0.15
CA LEU A 127 -4.14 6.68 1.15
C LEU A 127 -4.88 7.49 2.22
N ALA A 128 -6.00 8.12 1.88
CA ALA A 128 -6.87 8.79 2.84
C ALA A 128 -7.53 7.80 3.81
N GLN A 129 -8.02 6.66 3.30
CA GLN A 129 -8.52 5.55 4.13
C GLN A 129 -7.42 5.01 5.04
N VAL A 130 -6.21 4.80 4.52
CA VAL A 130 -5.03 4.39 5.33
C VAL A 130 -4.77 5.39 6.44
N ALA A 131 -4.72 6.69 6.12
CA ALA A 131 -4.46 7.74 7.09
C ALA A 131 -5.55 7.82 8.17
N GLN A 132 -6.82 7.62 7.80
CA GLN A 132 -7.94 7.56 8.75
C GLN A 132 -7.83 6.35 9.67
N ALA A 133 -7.70 5.15 9.11
CA ALA A 133 -7.51 3.92 9.86
C ALA A 133 -6.34 4.01 10.87
N ARG A 134 -5.23 4.63 10.45
CA ARG A 134 -4.07 4.86 11.33
C ARG A 134 -4.33 5.83 12.47
N ARG A 135 -5.07 6.92 12.21
CA ARG A 135 -5.48 7.86 13.27
C ARG A 135 -6.32 7.16 14.33
N ASP A 136 -7.08 6.15 13.91
CA ASP A 136 -7.91 5.34 14.79
C ASP A 136 -7.16 4.12 15.39
N GLY A 137 -5.83 4.05 15.22
CA GLY A 137 -4.98 3.00 15.79
C GLY A 137 -5.13 1.62 15.15
N ARG A 138 -5.67 1.53 13.92
CA ARG A 138 -5.86 0.26 13.21
C ARG A 138 -4.60 -0.19 12.47
N LEU A 139 -4.40 -1.51 12.42
CA LEU A 139 -3.35 -2.13 11.63
C LEU A 139 -3.69 -2.08 10.14
N ILE A 140 -2.69 -1.78 9.34
CA ILE A 140 -2.74 -1.77 7.89
C ILE A 140 -1.98 -2.98 7.38
N ALA A 141 -2.69 -3.83 6.62
CA ALA A 141 -2.10 -4.96 5.94
C ALA A 141 -2.13 -4.75 4.43
N ILE A 142 -1.12 -5.27 3.74
CA ILE A 142 -1.13 -5.36 2.28
C ILE A 142 -1.17 -6.84 1.88
N GLU A 143 -2.06 -7.18 0.96
CA GLU A 143 -2.28 -8.56 0.54
C GLU A 143 -1.83 -8.82 -0.89
N GLY A 144 -1.33 -10.02 -1.13
CA GLY A 144 -1.07 -10.50 -2.48
C GLY A 144 0.19 -9.87 -3.07
N ILE A 145 1.16 -9.53 -2.23
CA ILE A 145 2.48 -9.10 -2.73
C ILE A 145 3.12 -10.28 -3.45
N THR A 146 3.43 -10.06 -4.73
CA THR A 146 4.15 -10.98 -5.60
C THR A 146 5.55 -10.43 -5.89
N ALA A 147 6.30 -11.12 -6.73
CA ALA A 147 7.58 -10.64 -7.24
C ALA A 147 7.45 -9.43 -8.22
N ASP A 148 6.22 -8.95 -8.50
CA ASP A 148 6.01 -7.76 -9.32
C ASP A 148 6.55 -6.50 -8.61
N ARG A 149 7.63 -5.95 -9.17
CA ARG A 149 8.31 -4.75 -8.68
C ARG A 149 7.34 -3.59 -8.44
N ARG A 150 6.34 -3.41 -9.32
CA ARG A 150 5.40 -2.28 -9.21
C ARG A 150 4.63 -2.33 -7.89
N THR A 151 4.17 -3.50 -7.48
CA THR A 151 3.44 -3.66 -6.22
C THR A 151 4.35 -3.62 -5.00
N ALA A 152 5.54 -4.21 -5.07
CA ALA A 152 6.49 -4.23 -3.95
C ALA A 152 6.99 -2.82 -3.57
N THR A 153 7.11 -1.92 -4.55
CA THR A 153 7.52 -0.54 -4.29
C THR A 153 6.47 0.27 -3.49
N LEU A 154 5.19 -0.13 -3.51
CA LEU A 154 4.12 0.51 -2.73
C LEU A 154 4.28 0.32 -1.21
N LEU A 155 5.09 -0.64 -0.76
CA LEU A 155 5.41 -0.82 0.66
C LEU A 155 5.97 0.46 1.29
N THR A 156 6.72 1.25 0.52
CA THR A 156 7.29 2.52 0.99
C THR A 156 6.25 3.62 1.12
N LEU A 157 5.29 3.66 0.20
CA LEU A 157 4.23 4.68 0.20
C LEU A 157 3.19 4.38 1.29
N ILE A 158 2.73 3.13 1.31
CA ILE A 158 1.69 2.67 2.22
C ILE A 158 2.27 2.54 3.61
N GLU A 159 3.48 1.99 3.79
CA GLU A 159 4.07 1.60 5.09
C GLU A 159 3.21 0.59 5.87
N PRO A 160 2.84 -0.57 5.28
CA PRO A 160 1.97 -1.52 5.96
C PRO A 160 2.65 -2.15 7.19
N ASP A 161 1.85 -2.42 8.21
CA ASP A 161 2.26 -3.11 9.44
C ASP A 161 2.41 -4.61 9.21
N VAL A 162 1.59 -5.16 8.31
CA VAL A 162 1.60 -6.58 7.92
C VAL A 162 1.67 -6.72 6.39
N VAL A 163 2.58 -7.55 5.91
CA VAL A 163 2.71 -7.90 4.49
C VAL A 163 2.35 -9.37 4.32
N LEU A 164 1.27 -9.64 3.58
CA LEU A 164 0.85 -10.99 3.21
C LEU A 164 1.38 -11.34 1.82
N LEU A 165 2.33 -12.27 1.77
CA LEU A 165 2.92 -12.74 0.51
C LEU A 165 1.96 -13.67 -0.22
N HIS A 166 1.84 -13.49 -1.53
CA HIS A 166 1.00 -14.34 -2.37
C HIS A 166 1.62 -15.73 -2.54
N PRO A 167 0.86 -16.84 -2.55
CA PRO A 167 1.44 -18.19 -2.62
C PRO A 167 2.36 -18.44 -3.82
N ASP A 168 2.15 -17.75 -4.94
CA ASP A 168 2.96 -17.89 -6.16
C ASP A 168 4.46 -17.57 -5.95
N ILE A 169 4.81 -16.83 -4.91
CA ILE A 169 6.22 -16.52 -4.56
C ILE A 169 6.95 -17.69 -3.91
N LEU A 170 6.21 -18.73 -3.48
CA LEU A 170 6.76 -19.95 -2.87
C LEU A 170 7.19 -20.98 -3.93
N ALA A 171 7.28 -20.58 -5.20
CA ALA A 171 7.75 -21.44 -6.27
C ALA A 171 9.21 -21.90 -6.02
N PRO A 172 9.55 -23.16 -6.34
CA PRO A 172 10.84 -23.75 -5.99
C PRO A 172 12.03 -23.21 -6.80
N VAL A 173 11.81 -22.51 -7.90
CA VAL A 173 12.87 -21.93 -8.73
C VAL A 173 12.98 -20.42 -8.46
N PRO A 174 14.06 -19.96 -7.81
CA PRO A 174 14.28 -18.53 -7.60
C PRO A 174 14.44 -17.78 -8.93
N THR A 175 13.90 -16.57 -8.99
CA THR A 175 14.05 -15.66 -10.14
C THR A 175 14.70 -14.35 -9.68
N PRO A 176 15.26 -13.53 -10.60
CA PRO A 176 15.75 -12.20 -10.25
C PRO A 176 14.70 -11.33 -9.57
N GLU A 177 13.42 -11.50 -9.91
CA GLU A 177 12.29 -10.80 -9.31
C GLU A 177 12.03 -11.26 -7.86
N THR A 178 12.12 -12.56 -7.57
CA THR A 178 11.97 -13.04 -6.19
C THR A 178 13.13 -12.60 -5.30
N ALA A 179 14.36 -12.56 -5.83
CA ALA A 179 15.52 -11.99 -5.12
C ALA A 179 15.33 -10.49 -4.84
N HIS A 180 14.83 -9.72 -5.82
CA HIS A 180 14.51 -8.31 -5.63
C HIS A 180 13.42 -8.10 -4.59
N LEU A 181 12.38 -8.94 -4.58
CA LEU A 181 11.35 -8.92 -3.55
C LEU A 181 11.95 -9.18 -2.17
N ALA A 182 12.84 -10.15 -2.01
CA ALA A 182 13.51 -10.43 -0.74
C ALA A 182 14.29 -9.21 -0.21
N HIS A 183 15.07 -8.53 -1.08
CA HIS A 183 15.75 -7.29 -0.70
C HIS A 183 14.77 -6.16 -0.33
N THR A 184 13.66 -6.06 -1.05
CA THR A 184 12.61 -5.07 -0.80
C THR A 184 11.93 -5.31 0.55
N LEU A 185 11.60 -6.56 0.87
CA LEU A 185 11.03 -6.96 2.15
C LEU A 185 12.01 -6.72 3.29
N ALA A 186 13.28 -7.12 3.14
CA ALA A 186 14.31 -6.90 4.14
C ALA A 186 14.46 -5.40 4.50
N ALA A 187 14.56 -4.54 3.48
CA ALA A 187 14.63 -3.09 3.68
C ALA A 187 13.36 -2.52 4.34
N HIS A 188 12.17 -3.04 4.00
CA HIS A 188 10.92 -2.62 4.62
C HIS A 188 10.83 -3.05 6.09
N ILE A 189 11.20 -4.30 6.40
CA ILE A 189 11.24 -4.87 7.76
C ILE A 189 12.24 -4.09 8.62
N GLU A 190 13.47 -3.90 8.16
CA GLU A 190 14.51 -3.17 8.90
C GLU A 190 14.04 -1.76 9.28
N ARG A 191 13.39 -1.09 8.33
CA ARG A 191 12.91 0.27 8.52
C ARG A 191 11.74 0.33 9.49
N THR A 192 10.72 -0.51 9.28
CA THR A 192 9.42 -0.33 9.95
C THR A 192 9.19 -1.29 11.11
N GLY A 193 9.90 -2.40 11.16
CA GLY A 193 9.55 -3.54 12.02
C GLY A 193 8.33 -4.31 11.53
N ALA A 194 7.87 -4.08 10.29
CA ALA A 194 6.68 -4.74 9.75
C ALA A 194 6.81 -6.26 9.75
N ILE A 195 5.68 -6.92 9.93
CA ILE A 195 5.58 -8.36 9.96
C ILE A 195 5.31 -8.87 8.54
N VAL A 196 6.06 -9.88 8.11
CA VAL A 196 5.80 -10.58 6.84
C VAL A 196 5.22 -11.96 7.14
N ILE A 197 4.06 -12.25 6.53
CA ILE A 197 3.32 -13.51 6.64
C ILE A 197 3.27 -14.14 5.25
N ALA A 198 3.79 -15.36 5.12
CA ALA A 198 3.65 -16.14 3.89
C ALA A 198 2.29 -16.87 3.88
N THR A 199 1.55 -16.75 2.78
CA THR A 199 0.29 -17.47 2.60
C THR A 199 0.46 -18.64 1.63
N GLY A 200 -0.31 -19.71 1.81
CA GLY A 200 -0.18 -20.94 1.03
C GLY A 200 1.05 -21.78 1.41
N VAL A 201 1.47 -21.73 2.67
CA VAL A 201 2.53 -22.60 3.20
C VAL A 201 1.92 -23.97 3.46
N ASP A 202 1.94 -24.81 2.42
CA ASP A 202 1.25 -26.11 2.41
C ASP A 202 2.24 -27.27 2.68
N THR A 203 3.53 -27.04 2.45
CA THR A 203 4.61 -28.01 2.64
C THR A 203 5.79 -27.44 3.41
N GLU A 204 6.63 -28.33 3.92
CA GLU A 204 7.89 -28.00 4.59
C GLU A 204 8.91 -27.35 3.62
N ALA A 205 8.74 -27.55 2.30
CA ALA A 205 9.52 -26.83 1.29
C ALA A 205 9.06 -25.37 1.17
N ASP A 206 7.74 -25.12 1.15
CA ASP A 206 7.17 -23.78 1.14
C ASP A 206 7.62 -22.98 2.36
N ARG A 207 7.67 -23.63 3.54
CA ARG A 207 8.14 -23.03 4.80
C ARG A 207 9.56 -22.47 4.66
N ARG A 208 10.50 -23.25 4.12
CA ARG A 208 11.89 -22.82 3.90
C ARG A 208 12.02 -21.65 2.92
N ILE A 209 11.23 -21.66 1.85
CA ILE A 209 11.22 -20.57 0.86
C ILE A 209 10.66 -19.30 1.51
N ALA A 210 9.57 -19.40 2.26
CA ALA A 210 9.00 -18.29 3.00
C ALA A 210 10.00 -17.65 3.98
N GLU A 211 10.73 -18.46 4.76
CA GLU A 211 11.80 -17.98 5.65
C GLU A 211 12.90 -17.26 4.89
N THR A 212 13.34 -17.82 3.75
CA THR A 212 14.38 -17.23 2.90
C THR A 212 13.97 -15.85 2.38
N LEU A 213 12.68 -15.64 2.12
CA LEU A 213 12.13 -14.36 1.67
C LEU A 213 11.90 -13.35 2.81
N GLY A 214 12.20 -13.73 4.06
CA GLY A 214 12.05 -12.88 5.24
C GLY A 214 10.67 -12.93 5.88
N ALA A 215 9.82 -13.92 5.54
CA ALA A 215 8.60 -14.16 6.29
C ALA A 215 8.95 -14.67 7.70
N ARG A 216 8.24 -14.16 8.71
CA ARG A 216 8.33 -14.65 10.09
C ARG A 216 7.23 -15.66 10.41
N TYR A 217 6.05 -15.47 9.80
CA TYR A 217 4.90 -16.33 10.03
C TYR A 217 4.38 -16.96 8.74
N GLY A 218 3.69 -18.09 8.88
CA GLY A 218 3.07 -18.84 7.80
C GLY A 218 1.58 -19.07 8.03
N LEU A 219 0.86 -19.16 6.92
CA LEU A 219 -0.56 -19.55 6.83
C LEU A 219 -0.71 -20.55 5.67
N GLY A 220 -1.31 -21.71 5.89
CA GLY A 220 -1.52 -22.71 4.83
C GLY A 220 -1.89 -24.09 5.38
N ALA A 221 -1.88 -25.09 4.50
CA ALA A 221 -2.30 -26.46 4.80
C ALA A 221 -1.23 -27.31 5.51
N LEU A 222 -0.04 -26.76 5.79
CA LEU A 222 1.01 -27.47 6.53
C LEU A 222 0.54 -27.91 7.93
N HIS A 223 -0.36 -27.14 8.54
CA HIS A 223 -0.99 -27.45 9.82
C HIS A 223 -2.52 -27.49 9.67
N PRO A 224 -3.22 -28.38 10.39
CA PRO A 224 -4.67 -28.48 10.31
C PRO A 224 -5.35 -27.20 10.86
N PRO A 225 -6.55 -26.84 10.34
CA PRO A 225 -7.34 -25.74 10.89
C PRO A 225 -7.65 -25.93 12.38
N VAL A 226 -7.69 -24.83 13.12
CA VAL A 226 -8.13 -24.79 14.52
C VAL A 226 -9.64 -24.98 14.56
N SER A 227 -10.09 -25.96 15.34
CA SER A 227 -11.50 -26.33 15.42
C SER A 227 -12.11 -26.07 16.80
N ASP A 228 -11.31 -26.18 17.87
CA ASP A 228 -11.70 -25.83 19.23
C ASP A 228 -10.53 -25.28 20.06
N ALA A 229 -10.83 -24.63 21.19
CA ALA A 229 -9.86 -24.13 22.15
C ALA A 229 -8.95 -25.24 22.73
N ASP A 230 -9.41 -26.49 22.68
CA ASP A 230 -8.70 -27.69 23.14
C ASP A 230 -7.71 -28.25 22.11
N ASP A 231 -7.57 -27.66 20.92
CA ASP A 231 -6.49 -27.95 19.94
C ASP A 231 -5.09 -27.45 20.45
N ARG A 232 -4.83 -27.60 21.75
CA ARG A 232 -3.65 -27.16 22.53
C ARG A 232 -2.32 -27.82 22.13
N VAL A 233 -2.27 -28.55 21.02
CA VAL A 233 -1.06 -29.23 20.53
C VAL A 233 -0.04 -28.24 19.95
N LEU A 234 -0.38 -26.96 19.83
CA LEU A 234 0.47 -26.00 19.12
C LEU A 234 1.12 -24.97 20.06
N GLY A 235 2.22 -25.35 20.72
CA GLY A 235 3.26 -24.44 21.25
C GLY A 235 2.85 -23.33 22.24
N ALA A 236 3.83 -22.53 22.68
CA ALA A 236 3.57 -21.31 23.44
C ALA A 236 2.99 -20.24 22.50
N ILE A 237 1.86 -19.63 22.87
CA ILE A 237 1.31 -18.48 22.14
C ILE A 237 2.31 -17.32 22.25
N SER A 238 3.06 -17.10 21.18
CA SER A 238 3.95 -15.94 21.09
C SER A 238 3.10 -14.70 20.84
N GLN A 239 3.30 -13.64 21.61
CA GLN A 239 2.65 -12.37 21.33
C GLN A 239 3.16 -11.84 19.99
N LEU A 240 2.27 -11.30 19.16
CA LEU A 240 2.70 -10.46 18.04
C LEU A 240 3.65 -9.40 18.59
N PRO A 241 4.77 -9.11 17.90
CA PRO A 241 5.62 -8.01 18.32
C PRO A 241 4.78 -6.74 18.44
N PRO A 242 5.12 -5.84 19.39
CA PRO A 242 4.43 -4.57 19.53
C PRO A 242 4.33 -3.87 18.18
N GLN A 243 3.18 -3.24 17.92
CA GLN A 243 2.84 -2.69 16.61
C GLN A 243 4.03 -1.88 16.06
N PRO A 244 4.45 -2.13 14.81
CA PRO A 244 5.66 -1.56 14.24
C PRO A 244 5.74 -0.04 14.45
N ALA A 245 6.93 0.42 14.82
CA ALA A 245 7.20 1.82 15.06
C ALA A 245 7.05 2.59 13.75
N ARG A 246 6.01 3.42 13.68
CA ARG A 246 5.76 4.33 12.56
C ARG A 246 7.03 5.12 12.28
N THR A 247 7.59 4.98 11.07
CA THR A 247 8.83 5.71 10.75
C THR A 247 8.60 7.12 10.26
N THR A 248 7.45 7.37 9.62
CA THR A 248 7.13 8.70 9.08
C THR A 248 6.11 9.39 10.00
N PRO A 249 6.50 10.39 10.80
CA PRO A 249 5.57 11.14 11.63
C PRO A 249 4.57 11.94 10.76
N PRO A 250 3.37 12.23 11.29
CA PRO A 250 2.48 13.18 10.63
C PRO A 250 3.13 14.56 10.53
N THR A 251 2.68 15.35 9.56
CA THR A 251 3.09 16.75 9.40
C THR A 251 1.84 17.62 9.27
N ASP A 252 1.86 18.79 9.91
CA ASP A 252 0.80 19.79 9.76
C ASP A 252 0.98 20.64 8.51
N GLU A 253 2.19 20.60 7.93
CA GLU A 253 2.52 21.38 6.74
C GLU A 253 1.69 20.97 5.53
N LYS A 254 1.33 21.96 4.73
CA LYS A 254 0.44 21.78 3.58
C LYS A 254 1.17 21.72 2.25
N THR A 255 2.47 21.94 2.20
CA THR A 255 3.23 21.90 0.94
C THR A 255 4.61 21.24 1.09
N PRO A 256 5.14 20.59 0.03
CA PRO A 256 6.49 20.05 0.02
C PRO A 256 7.57 21.07 0.37
N TYR A 257 7.45 22.32 -0.12
CA TYR A 257 8.42 23.36 0.17
C TYR A 257 8.48 23.66 1.66
N ALA A 258 7.32 23.80 2.31
CA ALA A 258 7.22 24.06 3.74
C ALA A 258 7.77 22.89 4.58
N ILE A 259 7.48 21.65 4.19
CA ILE A 259 8.02 20.44 4.85
C ILE A 259 9.55 20.44 4.79
N ALA A 260 10.12 20.58 3.59
CA ALA A 260 11.57 20.47 3.40
C ALA A 260 12.33 21.67 3.98
N SER A 261 11.72 22.86 4.00
CA SER A 261 12.34 24.06 4.56
C SER A 261 12.50 24.03 6.09
N LYS A 262 11.88 23.06 6.80
CA LYS A 262 12.08 22.87 8.24
C LYS A 262 13.47 22.37 8.60
N SER A 263 14.09 21.61 7.71
CA SER A 263 15.41 21.00 7.95
C SER A 263 16.48 21.47 6.96
N GLY A 264 16.08 21.92 5.77
CA GLY A 264 16.99 22.45 4.75
C GLY A 264 16.84 23.96 4.58
N ALA A 265 17.95 24.68 4.55
CA ALA A 265 17.95 26.10 4.22
C ALA A 265 17.62 26.31 2.73
N PRO A 266 16.55 27.05 2.38
CA PRO A 266 16.24 27.35 0.99
C PRO A 266 17.33 28.19 0.33
N ARG A 267 17.60 27.94 -0.95
CA ARG A 267 18.62 28.63 -1.75
C ARG A 267 18.00 29.30 -2.98
N PRO A 268 18.50 30.46 -3.43
CA PRO A 268 18.05 31.04 -4.68
C PRO A 268 18.52 30.19 -5.88
N ALA A 269 17.68 30.07 -6.91
CA ALA A 269 18.03 29.46 -8.19
C ALA A 269 17.30 30.10 -9.37
N ASP A 270 17.98 30.11 -10.51
CA ASP A 270 17.39 30.40 -11.82
C ASP A 270 16.55 29.21 -12.32
N GLN A 271 15.47 29.52 -13.03
CA GLN A 271 14.56 28.54 -13.61
C GLN A 271 15.26 27.48 -14.47
N ARG A 272 16.28 27.85 -15.26
CA ARG A 272 16.99 26.91 -16.15
C ARG A 272 17.75 25.85 -15.37
N LEU A 273 18.37 26.24 -14.25
CA LEU A 273 19.05 25.28 -13.38
C LEU A 273 18.04 24.32 -12.74
N LEU A 274 16.92 24.83 -12.22
CA LEU A 274 15.87 24.00 -11.63
C LEU A 274 15.26 23.03 -12.65
N LEU A 275 15.12 23.45 -13.90
CA LEU A 275 14.70 22.58 -14.98
C LEU A 275 15.68 21.43 -15.15
N GLU A 276 16.98 21.69 -15.33
CA GLU A 276 17.98 20.63 -15.50
C GLU A 276 18.08 19.70 -14.29
N MET A 277 18.01 20.23 -13.07
CA MET A 277 17.95 19.42 -11.85
C MET A 277 16.71 18.52 -11.81
N SER A 278 15.55 19.03 -12.23
CA SER A 278 14.33 18.24 -12.36
C SER A 278 14.50 17.12 -13.38
N LYS A 279 15.08 17.42 -14.56
CA LYS A 279 15.32 16.41 -15.60
C LYS A 279 16.26 15.31 -15.15
N ASP A 280 17.30 15.65 -14.41
CA ASP A 280 18.23 14.68 -13.85
C ASP A 280 17.51 13.74 -12.86
N LEU A 281 16.71 14.32 -11.96
CA LEU A 281 15.93 13.56 -11.00
C LEU A 281 14.89 12.63 -11.66
N GLU A 282 14.21 13.11 -12.70
CA GLU A 282 13.29 12.33 -13.54
C GLU A 282 13.99 11.14 -14.23
N ARG A 283 15.24 11.32 -14.68
CA ARG A 283 16.05 10.24 -15.27
C ARG A 283 16.44 9.20 -14.22
N THR A 284 16.95 9.62 -13.07
CA THR A 284 17.28 8.70 -11.97
C THR A 284 16.06 7.90 -11.51
N ALA A 285 14.89 8.54 -11.43
CA ALA A 285 13.63 7.87 -11.10
C ALA A 285 13.33 6.70 -12.06
N THR A 286 13.60 6.89 -13.34
CA THR A 286 13.34 5.89 -14.39
C THR A 286 14.26 4.66 -14.25
N GLU A 287 15.47 4.85 -13.72
CA GLU A 287 16.49 3.80 -13.56
C GLU A 287 16.36 3.07 -12.20
N ALA A 288 15.95 3.76 -11.15
CA ALA A 288 16.03 3.29 -9.76
C ALA A 288 14.85 2.41 -9.28
N SER A 289 14.02 1.87 -10.18
CA SER A 289 12.83 1.05 -9.83
C SER A 289 11.94 1.74 -8.77
N VAL A 290 11.56 2.99 -9.03
CA VAL A 290 10.82 3.80 -8.04
C VAL A 290 9.33 3.50 -8.01
N ALA A 291 8.71 3.73 -6.85
CA ALA A 291 7.29 3.51 -6.61
C ALA A 291 6.44 4.64 -7.18
N VAL A 292 6.84 5.88 -6.87
CA VAL A 292 6.03 7.08 -7.06
C VAL A 292 6.90 8.19 -7.60
N VAL A 293 6.42 8.88 -8.63
CA VAL A 293 6.97 10.16 -9.10
C VAL A 293 5.85 11.19 -9.23
N LEU A 294 5.96 12.30 -8.52
CA LEU A 294 4.97 13.39 -8.55
C LEU A 294 5.59 14.70 -9.01
N GLY A 295 4.87 15.42 -9.85
CA GLY A 295 5.25 16.72 -10.39
C GLY A 295 4.16 17.75 -10.19
N THR A 296 4.48 18.92 -9.60
CA THR A 296 3.60 20.09 -9.62
C THR A 296 4.18 21.12 -10.59
N PHE A 297 3.39 21.50 -11.61
CA PHE A 297 3.83 22.36 -12.72
C PHE A 297 3.30 23.78 -12.62
N GLN A 298 2.65 24.12 -11.50
CA GLN A 298 1.98 25.40 -11.23
C GLN A 298 0.80 25.65 -12.17
N ASP A 299 1.05 25.87 -13.45
CA ASP A 299 0.08 26.17 -14.51
C ASP A 299 0.28 25.24 -15.72
N ARG A 300 -0.81 24.90 -16.42
CA ARG A 300 -0.81 24.02 -17.60
C ARG A 300 0.19 24.43 -18.69
N HIS A 301 0.46 25.71 -18.89
CA HIS A 301 1.39 26.19 -19.93
C HIS A 301 2.84 25.73 -19.66
N HIS A 302 3.20 25.42 -18.41
CA HIS A 302 4.50 24.84 -18.07
C HIS A 302 4.59 23.33 -18.34
N PHE A 303 3.45 22.65 -18.49
CA PHE A 303 3.37 21.24 -18.87
C PHE A 303 3.29 21.07 -20.40
N ALA A 304 4.36 21.50 -21.07
CA ALA A 304 4.48 21.44 -22.53
C ALA A 304 4.48 20.00 -23.07
N SER A 305 4.24 19.85 -24.39
CA SER A 305 4.14 18.54 -25.05
C SER A 305 5.36 17.63 -24.83
N SER A 306 6.57 18.19 -24.82
CA SER A 306 7.80 17.42 -24.55
C SER A 306 7.85 16.87 -23.12
N THR A 307 7.44 17.68 -22.13
CA THR A 307 7.30 17.24 -20.73
C THR A 307 6.23 16.16 -20.62
N SER A 308 5.08 16.34 -21.26
CA SER A 308 4.00 15.35 -21.25
C SER A 308 4.42 14.00 -21.82
N GLN A 309 5.12 13.97 -22.96
CA GLN A 309 5.64 12.73 -23.55
C GLN A 309 6.62 12.03 -22.62
N ARG A 310 7.52 12.78 -21.98
CA ARG A 310 8.51 12.24 -21.04
C ARG A 310 7.86 11.64 -19.80
N TRP A 311 6.87 12.30 -19.21
CA TRP A 311 6.15 11.80 -18.04
C TRP A 311 5.28 10.58 -18.37
N ARG A 312 4.67 10.53 -19.56
CA ARG A 312 3.99 9.33 -20.06
C ARG A 312 4.95 8.16 -20.21
N ALA A 313 6.10 8.35 -20.87
CA ALA A 313 7.10 7.29 -21.03
C ALA A 313 7.65 6.80 -19.68
N MET A 314 7.81 7.69 -18.70
CA MET A 314 8.21 7.33 -17.34
C MET A 314 7.17 6.45 -16.64
N SER A 315 5.87 6.71 -16.87
CA SER A 315 4.77 5.95 -16.24
C SER A 315 4.72 4.47 -16.64
N GLU A 316 5.36 4.09 -17.74
CA GLU A 316 5.49 2.69 -18.15
C GLU A 316 6.45 1.90 -17.24
N LYS A 317 7.36 2.59 -16.55
CA LYS A 317 8.42 2.01 -15.72
C LYS A 317 8.20 2.20 -14.22
N VAL A 318 7.42 3.22 -13.84
CA VAL A 318 7.13 3.58 -12.45
C VAL A 318 5.76 3.04 -12.02
N GLY A 319 5.61 2.75 -10.71
CA GLY A 319 4.32 2.28 -10.15
C GLY A 319 3.21 3.32 -10.29
N LEU A 320 3.46 4.57 -9.90
CA LEU A 320 2.52 5.68 -9.94
C LEU A 320 3.21 6.98 -10.40
N VAL A 321 2.62 7.65 -11.38
CA VAL A 321 3.05 8.99 -11.82
C VAL A 321 1.92 9.98 -11.61
N GLY A 322 2.20 11.12 -10.99
CA GLY A 322 1.21 12.17 -10.72
C GLY A 322 1.63 13.52 -11.30
N VAL A 323 0.75 14.14 -12.07
CA VAL A 323 0.96 15.45 -12.70
C VAL A 323 -0.10 16.42 -12.20
N TYR A 324 0.33 17.51 -11.57
CA TYR A 324 -0.54 18.49 -10.92
C TYR A 324 -0.30 19.88 -11.47
N GLY A 325 -1.37 20.65 -11.62
CA GLY A 325 -1.28 22.08 -11.93
C GLY A 325 -2.64 22.72 -12.21
N GLU A 326 -2.67 24.04 -12.15
CA GLU A 326 -3.82 24.84 -12.54
C GLU A 326 -4.13 24.65 -14.03
N GLY A 327 -5.41 24.47 -14.36
CA GLY A 327 -5.87 24.25 -15.74
C GLY A 327 -5.55 22.86 -16.33
N ILE A 328 -4.83 21.98 -15.62
CA ILE A 328 -4.70 20.56 -15.99
C ILE A 328 -6.05 19.88 -15.79
N ARG A 329 -6.50 19.11 -16.80
CA ARG A 329 -7.77 18.38 -16.72
C ARG A 329 -7.58 17.07 -15.96
N PRO A 330 -8.53 16.69 -15.09
CA PRO A 330 -8.48 15.41 -14.39
C PRO A 330 -8.57 14.27 -15.41
N MET A 331 -7.60 13.37 -15.37
CA MET A 331 -7.51 12.22 -16.27
C MET A 331 -6.57 11.16 -15.68
N SER A 332 -6.84 9.89 -15.94
CA SER A 332 -5.93 8.79 -15.62
C SER A 332 -5.71 7.94 -16.87
N GLU A 333 -4.44 7.72 -17.23
CA GLU A 333 -4.02 6.88 -18.36
C GLU A 333 -3.06 5.82 -17.81
N GLY A 334 -3.55 4.62 -17.52
CA GLY A 334 -2.72 3.57 -16.90
C GLY A 334 -2.22 3.99 -15.51
N ASN A 335 -0.90 4.19 -15.38
CA ASN A 335 -0.24 4.54 -14.11
C ASN A 335 0.00 6.05 -13.95
N ILE A 336 -0.30 6.87 -14.97
CA ILE A 336 -0.21 8.33 -14.87
C ILE A 336 -1.56 8.94 -14.55
N HIS A 337 -1.55 9.84 -13.58
CA HIS A 337 -2.71 10.53 -13.04
C HIS A 337 -2.50 12.04 -13.14
N TYR A 338 -3.42 12.73 -13.79
CA TYR A 338 -3.44 14.17 -13.96
C TYR A 338 -4.49 14.76 -13.01
N ALA A 339 -4.09 15.72 -12.18
CA ALA A 339 -4.99 16.40 -11.25
C ALA A 339 -4.97 17.92 -11.41
N PRO A 340 -6.15 18.57 -11.44
CA PRO A 340 -6.22 20.01 -11.33
C PRO A 340 -5.77 20.47 -9.94
N LEU A 341 -5.10 21.61 -9.88
CA LEU A 341 -4.98 22.40 -8.64
C LEU A 341 -5.98 23.55 -8.67
N SER A 342 -6.59 23.84 -7.52
CA SER A 342 -7.37 25.07 -7.34
C SER A 342 -6.43 26.28 -7.33
N SER A 343 -6.87 27.41 -7.87
CA SER A 343 -6.12 28.68 -7.86
C SER A 343 -5.71 29.13 -6.45
N ASP A 344 -6.51 28.75 -5.43
CA ASP A 344 -6.27 29.11 -4.03
C ASP A 344 -5.37 28.09 -3.32
N ASP A 345 -4.98 27.00 -3.98
CA ASP A 345 -4.08 26.01 -3.40
C ASP A 345 -2.64 26.52 -3.40
N ALA A 346 -1.99 26.46 -2.24
CA ALA A 346 -0.60 26.85 -2.07
C ALA A 346 0.37 26.12 -3.03
N LEU A 347 0.03 24.90 -3.50
CA LEU A 347 0.84 24.17 -4.48
C LEU A 347 0.90 24.84 -5.87
N VAL A 348 -0.04 25.73 -6.21
CA VAL A 348 0.05 26.50 -7.48
C VAL A 348 1.28 27.40 -7.49
N ASN A 349 1.79 27.79 -6.31
CA ASN A 349 2.99 28.62 -6.18
C ASN A 349 4.29 27.79 -6.12
N GLU A 350 4.21 26.47 -6.23
CA GLU A 350 5.35 25.58 -6.08
C GLU A 350 5.61 24.70 -7.31
N TRP A 351 6.87 24.63 -7.70
CA TRP A 351 7.41 23.60 -8.57
C TRP A 351 7.96 22.48 -7.69
N ASN A 352 7.37 21.30 -7.79
CA ASN A 352 7.83 20.12 -7.07
C ASN A 352 8.13 18.97 -8.02
N VAL A 353 9.23 18.26 -7.77
CA VAL A 353 9.49 16.91 -8.30
C VAL A 353 9.85 16.03 -7.11
N ALA A 354 8.97 15.07 -6.80
CA ALA A 354 9.15 14.14 -5.69
C ALA A 354 9.23 12.71 -6.21
N VAL A 355 10.26 11.98 -5.79
CA VAL A 355 10.55 10.61 -6.23
C VAL A 355 10.71 9.73 -5.00
N LEU A 356 9.98 8.62 -4.95
CA LEU A 356 10.03 7.67 -3.85
C LEU A 356 10.05 6.24 -4.39
N GLY A 357 11.12 5.53 -4.11
CA GLY A 357 11.28 4.09 -4.29
C GLY A 357 11.82 3.44 -3.02
N MET A 358 12.04 2.12 -3.05
CA MET A 358 12.56 1.39 -1.90
C MET A 358 13.98 1.83 -1.50
N HIS A 359 14.86 1.99 -2.49
CA HIS A 359 16.27 2.35 -2.27
C HIS A 359 16.61 3.79 -2.67
N PHE A 360 15.61 4.58 -3.09
CA PHE A 360 15.81 5.96 -3.50
C PHE A 360 14.68 6.84 -2.99
N ALA A 361 15.01 8.01 -2.46
CA ALA A 361 14.05 9.04 -2.07
C ALA A 361 14.67 10.41 -2.36
N ALA A 362 13.94 11.27 -3.05
CA ALA A 362 14.42 12.58 -3.41
C ALA A 362 13.25 13.55 -3.63
N LEU A 363 13.42 14.77 -3.17
CA LEU A 363 12.50 15.88 -3.35
C LEU A 363 13.29 17.08 -3.83
N LEU A 364 12.85 17.66 -4.94
CA LEU A 364 13.18 19.00 -5.37
C LEU A 364 11.92 19.84 -5.24
N SER A 365 11.96 20.88 -4.43
CA SER A 365 10.82 21.77 -4.21
C SER A 365 11.27 23.22 -4.32
N ALA A 366 10.56 24.01 -5.12
CA ALA A 366 10.88 25.40 -5.39
C ALA A 366 9.63 26.27 -5.32
N ARG A 367 9.76 27.44 -4.71
CA ARG A 367 8.73 28.47 -4.60
C ARG A 367 9.21 29.74 -5.29
N GLU A 368 8.37 30.30 -6.15
CA GLU A 368 8.69 31.53 -6.86
C GLU A 368 8.79 32.73 -5.91
N ILE A 369 9.83 33.55 -6.04
CA ILE A 369 10.11 34.66 -5.10
C ILE A 369 9.38 35.94 -5.51
N HIS A 370 9.10 36.12 -6.80
CA HIS A 370 8.54 37.35 -7.37
C HIS A 370 7.63 37.04 -8.55
N GLY A 371 6.54 37.79 -8.72
CA GLY A 371 5.67 37.71 -9.90
C GLY A 371 6.40 38.01 -11.22
N PRO A 372 5.76 37.78 -12.37
CA PRO A 372 6.41 37.81 -13.69
C PRO A 372 7.16 39.12 -13.92
N ARG A 373 8.49 39.02 -14.09
CA ARG A 373 9.35 40.16 -14.41
C ARG A 373 9.28 40.48 -15.91
N PRO A 374 9.50 41.74 -16.33
CA PRO A 374 9.46 42.15 -17.74
C PRO A 374 10.42 41.37 -18.66
N SER A 375 11.48 40.80 -18.08
CA SER A 375 12.49 40.02 -18.81
C SER A 375 12.09 38.56 -19.04
N GLY A 376 10.96 38.09 -18.49
CA GLY A 376 10.54 36.69 -18.54
C GLY A 376 11.36 35.74 -17.65
N HIS A 377 12.37 36.25 -16.93
CA HIS A 377 13.19 35.47 -16.01
C HIS A 377 12.48 35.27 -14.67
N ARG A 378 12.24 34.01 -14.31
CA ARG A 378 11.62 33.59 -13.06
C ARG A 378 12.69 33.17 -12.05
N GLU A 379 12.59 33.71 -10.84
CA GLU A 379 13.50 33.40 -9.73
C GLU A 379 12.77 32.60 -8.66
N PHE A 380 13.46 31.60 -8.12
CA PHE A 380 12.90 30.68 -7.14
C PHE A 380 13.80 30.58 -5.92
N MET A 381 13.18 30.41 -4.75
CA MET A 381 13.85 29.77 -3.63
C MET A 381 13.57 28.28 -3.75
N PHE A 382 14.60 27.45 -3.69
CA PHE A 382 14.44 26.00 -3.73
C PHE A 382 15.10 25.31 -2.56
N VAL A 383 14.57 24.15 -2.23
CA VAL A 383 15.08 23.22 -1.25
C VAL A 383 15.13 21.83 -1.89
N GLN A 384 16.16 21.07 -1.54
CA GLN A 384 16.32 19.70 -1.99
C GLN A 384 16.54 18.81 -0.77
N SER A 385 15.90 17.65 -0.77
CA SER A 385 16.06 16.67 0.29
C SER A 385 16.13 15.26 -0.28
N TYR A 386 17.04 14.46 0.28
CA TYR A 386 17.10 13.01 0.08
C TYR A 386 16.64 12.26 1.34
N ASP A 387 16.19 12.98 2.36
CA ASP A 387 15.62 12.40 3.56
C ASP A 387 14.27 11.75 3.22
N ARG A 388 14.20 10.44 3.40
CA ARG A 388 13.02 9.64 3.06
C ARG A 388 11.77 10.08 3.82
N THR A 389 11.91 10.52 5.06
CA THR A 389 10.78 10.96 5.89
C THR A 389 10.18 12.22 5.28
N ILE A 390 11.02 13.20 4.93
CA ILE A 390 10.61 14.45 4.27
C ILE A 390 9.95 14.16 2.92
N VAL A 391 10.57 13.29 2.10
CA VAL A 391 10.04 12.92 0.78
C VAL A 391 8.69 12.22 0.89
N THR A 392 8.55 11.29 1.84
CA THR A 392 7.28 10.57 2.08
C THR A 392 6.19 11.52 2.54
N GLN A 393 6.49 12.45 3.44
CA GLN A 393 5.56 13.50 3.87
C GLN A 393 5.12 14.39 2.69
N ALA A 394 6.07 14.87 1.88
CA ALA A 394 5.79 15.70 0.71
C ALA A 394 4.88 14.99 -0.30
N ILE A 395 5.15 13.71 -0.58
CA ILE A 395 4.34 12.88 -1.48
C ILE A 395 2.92 12.71 -0.95
N ARG A 396 2.74 12.41 0.34
CA ARG A 396 1.41 12.29 0.95
C ARG A 396 0.60 13.57 0.84
N VAL A 397 1.25 14.72 1.01
CA VAL A 397 0.63 16.05 0.90
C VAL A 397 0.27 16.42 -0.54
N ILE A 398 1.05 16.02 -1.54
CA ILE A 398 0.67 16.20 -2.95
C ILE A 398 -0.51 15.28 -3.30
N LEU A 399 -0.42 13.99 -2.95
CA LEU A 399 -1.46 13.00 -3.27
C LEU A 399 -2.81 13.34 -2.63
N SER A 400 -2.84 14.09 -1.53
CA SER A 400 -4.09 14.51 -0.88
C SER A 400 -4.91 15.52 -1.71
N ARG A 401 -4.41 16.02 -2.85
CA ARG A 401 -5.07 17.03 -3.70
C ARG A 401 -5.55 16.52 -5.05
N PHE A 402 -5.40 15.24 -5.32
CA PHE A 402 -6.17 14.64 -6.39
C PHE A 402 -7.67 14.84 -6.07
N THR A 403 -8.62 14.98 -6.98
CA THR A 403 -10.06 15.02 -6.62
C THR A 403 -10.89 14.54 -7.76
#